data_AF-A0A3B9LY61-F1
#
_entry.id   AF-A0A3B9LY61-F1
#
_cell.length_a   1.000
_cell.length_b   1.000
_cell.length_c   1.000
_cell.angle_alpha   90.00
_cell.angle_beta   90.00
_cell.angle_gamma   90.00
#
_symmetry.space_group_name_H-M   'P 1'
#
loop_
_entity.id
_entity.type
_entity.pdbx_description
1 polymer ?
#
loop_
_entity_poly.entity_id
_entity_poly.type
_entity_poly.pdbx_seq_one_letter_code
_entity_poly.pdbx_strand_id
1 'polypeptide(L)' 'AIGARTPLVLLNNIFNRYEFELYGRGEIVEPPTPCDCYYSGVCRTGRKCINEISPGTVFEAVLRSLKAVDRAEDSEHV' A
#
# COMPACT_ATOMS: atom_id res chain seq x y z
N ALA A 1 -9.29 4.83 -8.05
CA ALA A 1 -8.62 3.52 -8.03
C ALA A 1 -9.56 2.41 -7.60
N ILE A 2 -9.96 2.31 -6.32
CA ILE A 2 -10.77 1.18 -5.79
C ILE A 2 -12.07 0.94 -6.59
N GLY A 3 -12.90 1.97 -6.77
CA GLY A 3 -14.16 1.84 -7.51
C GLY A 3 -13.98 1.51 -9.00
N ALA A 4 -12.84 1.88 -9.57
CA ALA A 4 -12.47 1.54 -10.96
C ALA A 4 -11.79 0.17 -11.07
N ARG A 5 -11.69 -0.59 -9.97
CA ARG A 5 -10.99 -1.88 -9.89
C ARG A 5 -9.52 -1.83 -10.32
N THR A 6 -8.91 -0.65 -10.32
CA THR A 6 -7.48 -0.51 -10.61
C THR A 6 -6.67 -1.18 -9.50
N PRO A 7 -5.64 -1.99 -9.84
CA PRO A 7 -4.69 -2.52 -8.86
C PRO A 7 -4.07 -1.38 -8.07
N LEU A 8 -4.03 -1.51 -6.74
CA LEU A 8 -3.67 -0.39 -5.86
C LEU A 8 -2.52 -0.76 -4.94
N VAL A 9 -1.48 0.08 -4.94
CA VAL A 9 -0.47 0.09 -3.88
C VAL A 9 -0.75 1.29 -2.98
N LEU A 10 -1.14 1.04 -1.74
CA LEU A 10 -1.40 2.06 -0.73
C LEU A 10 -0.15 2.27 0.12
N LEU A 11 0.40 3.49 0.13
CA LEU A 11 1.50 3.85 1.01
C LEU A 11 0.92 4.30 2.35
N ASN A 12 0.91 3.40 3.33
CA ASN A 12 0.43 3.71 4.68
C ASN A 12 1.58 4.19 5.58
N ASN A 13 1.45 5.39 6.15
CA ASN A 13 2.50 6.07 6.92
C ASN A 13 2.01 6.76 8.20
N ILE A 14 0.72 7.14 8.28
CA ILE A 14 0.13 7.87 9.42
C ILE A 14 -1.21 7.28 9.86
N PHE A 15 -1.71 6.28 9.13
CA PHE A 15 -2.98 5.61 9.39
C PHE A 15 -2.76 4.21 9.95
N ASN A 16 -3.82 3.61 10.47
CA ASN A 16 -3.82 2.20 10.83
C ASN A 16 -4.14 1.35 9.60
N ARG A 17 -3.35 0.30 9.33
CA ARG A 17 -3.58 -0.62 8.19
C ARG A 17 -4.96 -1.25 8.18
N TYR A 18 -5.57 -1.45 9.35
CA TYR A 18 -6.90 -2.07 9.47
C TYR A 18 -8.04 -1.13 9.08
N GLU A 19 -7.76 0.14 8.79
CA GLU A 19 -8.74 1.09 8.24
C GLU A 19 -8.98 0.87 6.73
N PHE A 20 -8.14 0.07 6.06
CA PHE A 20 -8.19 -0.10 4.62
C PHE A 20 -8.50 -1.54 4.23
N GLU A 21 -9.63 -1.71 3.54
CA GLU A 21 -9.93 -2.92 2.78
C GLU A 21 -9.66 -2.67 1.29
N LEU A 22 -8.77 -3.48 0.71
CA LEU A 22 -8.36 -3.36 -0.70
C LEU A 22 -9.04 -4.39 -1.61
N TYR A 23 -9.99 -5.16 -1.06
CA TYR A 23 -10.84 -6.12 -1.75
C TYR A 23 -10.05 -7.14 -2.58
N GLY A 24 -8.92 -7.60 -2.04
CA GLY A 24 -8.01 -8.54 -2.71
C GLY A 24 -7.30 -7.99 -3.95
N ARG A 25 -7.40 -6.69 -4.26
CA ARG A 25 -6.83 -6.06 -5.47
C ARG A 25 -5.76 -5.01 -5.16
N GLY A 26 -5.12 -5.12 -4.00
CA GLY A 26 -4.07 -4.18 -3.65
C GLY A 26 -3.15 -4.65 -2.54
N GLU A 27 -2.09 -3.89 -2.36
CA GLU A 27 -1.04 -4.10 -1.38
C GLU A 27 -0.89 -2.84 -0.52
N ILE A 28 -0.71 -3.01 0.80
CA ILE A 28 -0.36 -1.92 1.71
C ILE A 28 1.15 -1.96 1.94
N VAL A 29 1.84 -0.85 1.65
CA VAL A 29 3.26 -0.66 1.92
C VAL A 29 3.41 0.27 3.11
N GLU A 30 4.16 -0.17 4.11
CA GLU A 30 4.38 0.53 5.38
C GLU A 30 5.87 0.80 5.62
N PRO A 31 6.23 1.84 6.40
CA PRO A 31 7.59 2.00 6.87
C PRO A 31 7.99 0.80 7.75
N PRO A 32 9.28 0.46 7.82
CA PRO A 32 9.75 -0.68 8.60
C PRO A 32 9.49 -0.52 10.11
N THR A 33 9.39 0.72 10.59
CA THR A 33 9.06 1.03 11.99
C THR A 33 7.65 1.63 12.06
N PRO A 34 6.75 1.11 12.92
CA PRO A 34 5.42 1.66 13.11
C PRO A 34 5.42 3.15 13.45
N CYS A 35 4.38 3.84 13.00
CA CYS A 35 4.21 5.28 13.18
C CYS A 35 3.17 5.57 14.24
N ASP A 36 3.49 6.54 15.12
CA ASP A 36 2.63 7.01 16.19
C ASP A 36 2.02 8.40 15.89
N CYS A 37 2.08 8.82 14.63
CA CYS A 37 1.64 10.16 14.23
C CYS A 37 0.13 10.29 14.07
N TYR A 38 -0.64 9.19 13.98
CA TYR A 38 -2.11 9.11 13.88
C TYR A 38 -2.76 10.35 13.23
N TYR A 39 -2.79 10.39 11.89
CA TYR A 39 -3.30 11.51 11.08
C TYR A 39 -2.46 12.82 11.06
N SER A 40 -1.35 12.89 11.80
CA SER A 40 -0.35 13.97 11.68
C SER A 40 0.72 13.63 10.64
N GLY A 41 1.15 14.63 9.85
CA GLY A 41 2.27 14.47 8.90
C GLY A 41 3.66 14.34 9.56
N VAL A 42 3.76 14.59 10.87
CA VAL A 42 5.00 14.46 11.66
C VAL A 42 4.68 13.77 12.98
N CYS A 43 5.43 12.71 13.29
CA CYS A 43 5.34 11.94 14.53
C CYS A 43 5.92 12.72 15.72
N ARG A 44 5.63 12.29 16.96
CA ARG A 44 6.08 12.98 18.20
C ARG A 44 7.61 13.08 18.31
N THR A 45 8.30 12.15 17.68
CA THR A 45 9.76 12.07 17.58
C THR A 45 10.35 12.98 16.51
N GLY A 46 9.54 13.77 15.79
CA GLY A 46 9.95 14.56 14.63
C GLY A 46 10.10 13.77 13.33
N ARG A 47 9.87 12.45 13.37
CA ARG A 47 9.95 11.57 12.20
C ARG A 47 8.84 11.89 11.19
N LYS A 48 9.20 11.87 9.90
CA LYS A 48 8.27 11.89 8.77
C LYS A 48 8.24 10.49 8.17
N CYS A 49 7.33 9.65 8.65
CA CYS A 49 7.29 8.23 8.31
C CYS A 49 7.27 7.91 6.81
N ILE A 50 6.70 8.80 5.99
CA ILE A 50 6.70 8.65 4.53
C ILE A 50 8.12 8.57 3.95
N ASN A 51 9.10 9.23 4.58
CA ASN A 51 10.49 9.24 4.12
C ASN A 51 11.20 7.90 4.33
N GLU A 52 10.64 7.01 5.17
CA GLU A 52 11.18 5.68 5.43
C GLU A 52 10.61 4.64 4.46
N ILE A 53 9.60 4.99 3.67
CA ILE A 53 9.10 4.17 2.57
C ILE A 53 9.98 4.42 1.34
N SER A 54 10.82 3.44 1.00
CA SER A 54 11.74 3.59 -0.13
C SER A 54 11.01 3.48 -1.48
N PRO A 55 11.42 4.24 -2.51
CA PRO A 55 10.88 4.08 -3.87
C PRO A 55 11.03 2.65 -4.41
N GLY A 56 12.12 1.96 -4.09
CA GLY A 56 12.35 0.58 -4.49
C GLY A 56 11.28 -0.37 -3.93
N THR A 57 10.94 -0.23 -2.64
CA THR A 57 9.88 -1.02 -2.00
C THR A 57 8.53 -0.82 -2.70
N VAL A 58 8.21 0.44 -3.05
CA VAL A 58 6.97 0.78 -3.76
C VAL A 58 6.96 0.19 -5.16
N PHE A 59 8.06 0.29 -5.90
CA PHE A 59 8.18 -0.26 -7.25
C PHE A 59 7.99 -1.78 -7.26
N GLU A 60 8.60 -2.51 -6.33
CA GLU A 60 8.42 -3.94 -6.18
C GLU A 60 6.96 -4.33 -5.86
N ALA A 61 6.26 -3.54 -5.04
CA ALA A 61 4.83 -3.75 -4.78
C ALA A 61 3.97 -3.54 -6.04
N VAL A 62 4.32 -2.55 -6.87
CA VAL A 62 3.66 -2.34 -8.18
C VAL A 62 3.87 -3.56 -9.09
N LEU A 63 5.10 -4.06 -9.21
CA LEU A 63 5.39 -5.24 -10.04
C LEU A 63 4.64 -6.49 -9.56
N ARG A 64 4.51 -6.70 -8.24
CA ARG A 64 3.69 -7.78 -7.68
C ARG A 64 2.20 -7.60 -7.99
N SER A 65 1.71 -6.37 -7.87
CA SER A 65 0.30 -6.05 -8.12
C SER A 65 -0.11 -6.29 -9.57
N LEU A 66 0.78 -6.04 -10.53
CA LEU A 66 0.52 -6.33 -11.95
C LEU A 66 0.43 -7.83 -12.22
N LYS A 67 1.37 -8.64 -11.71
CA LYS A 67 1.35 -10.11 -11.89
C LYS A 67 0.12 -10.78 -11.27
N ALA A 68 -0.39 -10.23 -10.17
CA ALA A 68 -1.58 -10.74 -9.51
C ALA A 68 -2.84 -10.55 -10.37
N VAL A 69 -2.87 -9.49 -11.18
CA VAL A 69 -3.99 -9.18 -12.10
C VAL A 69 -3.97 -10.13 -13.27
N ASP A 70 -2.81 -10.32 -13.92
CA ASP A 70 -2.67 -11.24 -15.05
C ASP A 70 -3.23 -12.63 -14.70
N ARG A 71 -2.89 -13.14 -13.50
CA ARG A 71 -3.39 -14.41 -12.98
C ARG A 71 -4.89 -14.44 -12.66
N ALA A 72 -5.46 -13.30 -12.28
CA ALA A 72 -6.88 -13.21 -11.97
C ALA A 72 -7.73 -13.19 -13.25
N GLU A 73 -7.26 -12.46 -14.28
CA GLU A 73 -7.90 -12.40 -15.60
C GLU A 73 -7.89 -13.77 -16.30
N ASP A 74 -6.79 -14.53 -16.15
CA ASP A 74 -6.67 -15.91 -16.66
C ASP A 74 -7.67 -16.87 -15.98
N SER A 75 -8.00 -16.64 -14.71
CA SER A 75 -8.88 -17.52 -13.93
C SER A 75 -10.37 -17.22 -14.11
N GLU A 76 -10.74 -16.04 -14.60
CA GLU A 76 -12.13 -15.68 -14.95
C GLU A 76 -12.54 -16.16 -16.36
N HIS A 77 -11.58 -16.64 -17.16
CA HIS A 77 -11.80 -17.15 -18.53
C HIS A 77 -11.83 -18.70 -18.63
N VAL A 78 -11.84 -19.42 -17.50
CA VAL A 78 -11.99 -20.89 -17.42
C VAL A 78 -13.36 -21.27 -16.87
#